data_AF-A0A4W3GK03-F1
#
_entry.id   AF-A0A4W3GK03-F1
#
_cell.length_a   1.000
_cell.length_b   1.000
_cell.length_c   1.000
_cell.angle_alpha   90.00
_cell.angle_beta   90.00
_cell.angle_gamma   90.00
#
_symmetry.space_group_name_H-M   'P 1'
#
loop_
_entity.id
_entity.type
_entity.pdbx_description
1 polymer ?
#
loop_
_entity_poly.entity_id
_entity_poly.type
_entity_poly.pdbx_seq_one_letter_code
_entity_poly.pdbx_strand_id
1 'polypeptide(L)'
;PSPSLSVPQYTYEGVEFGELTVHFNVVWDREFFIDKPADVKVVLYKCPAQRETCGECLRADPRLRCGWCSQEQECRLFQHCSSPDSNWLHPGARNIRCRHPHISQVP
;
A
#
# COMPACT_ATOMS: atom_id res chain seq x y z
N PRO A 1 25.80 -10.65 -22.20
CA PRO A 1 25.62 -9.51 -21.29
C PRO A 1 24.29 -8.79 -21.60
N SER A 2 23.22 -9.20 -20.93
CA SER A 2 21.90 -8.59 -21.04
C SER A 2 21.95 -7.19 -20.42
N PRO A 3 21.38 -6.14 -21.04
CA PRO A 3 21.38 -4.81 -20.44
C PRO A 3 20.52 -4.86 -19.17
N SER A 4 21.12 -4.52 -18.03
CA SER A 4 20.38 -4.25 -16.81
C SER A 4 19.56 -2.98 -17.05
N LEU A 5 18.31 -3.12 -17.50
CA LEU A 5 17.35 -2.03 -17.52
C LEU A 5 17.11 -1.61 -16.06
N SER A 6 17.72 -0.50 -15.64
CA SER A 6 17.38 0.13 -14.36
C SER A 6 15.95 0.67 -14.49
N VAL A 7 14.99 -0.07 -13.95
CA VAL A 7 13.60 0.38 -13.85
C VAL A 7 13.60 1.66 -13.01
N PRO A 8 13.14 2.81 -13.53
CA PRO A 8 13.07 4.03 -12.74
C PRO A 8 12.12 3.81 -11.56
N GLN A 9 12.66 3.88 -10.35
CA GLN A 9 11.86 3.80 -9.12
C GLN A 9 11.35 5.20 -8.79
N TYR A 10 10.03 5.37 -8.84
CA TYR A 10 9.38 6.59 -8.40
C TYR A 10 9.09 6.51 -6.90
N THR A 11 9.58 7.48 -6.14
CA THR A 11 9.29 7.64 -4.71
C THR A 11 8.50 8.92 -4.54
N TYR A 12 7.35 8.85 -3.87
CA TYR A 12 6.60 10.04 -3.48
C TYR A 12 6.80 10.28 -1.98
N GLU A 13 6.95 11.53 -1.57
CA GLU A 13 7.03 11.92 -0.16
C GLU A 13 5.63 12.15 0.40
N GLY A 14 5.43 11.82 1.68
CA GLY A 14 4.16 12.01 2.37
C GLY A 14 3.59 10.70 2.95
N VAL A 15 3.16 10.81 4.21
CA VAL A 15 2.27 9.88 4.93
C VAL A 15 0.88 10.48 5.12
N GLU A 16 0.69 11.72 4.67
CA GLU A 16 -0.55 12.49 4.86
C GLU A 16 -1.74 11.90 4.11
N PHE A 17 -1.50 11.17 3.01
CA PHE A 17 -2.54 10.53 2.22
C PHE A 17 -2.29 9.02 2.13
N GLY A 18 -3.27 8.22 2.53
CA GLY A 18 -3.21 6.77 2.45
C GLY A 18 -3.20 6.23 1.02
N GLU A 19 -3.81 6.97 0.09
CA GLU A 19 -3.96 6.66 -1.34
C GLU A 19 -3.96 7.98 -2.15
N LEU A 20 -3.26 8.00 -3.29
CA LEU A 20 -3.17 9.15 -4.19
C LEU A 20 -3.40 8.69 -5.62
N THR A 21 -4.47 9.19 -6.26
CA THR A 21 -4.76 8.89 -7.66
C THR A 21 -4.02 9.87 -8.58
N VAL A 22 -3.22 9.36 -9.52
CA VAL A 22 -2.41 10.16 -10.44
C VAL A 22 -2.72 9.85 -11.90
N HIS A 23 -2.53 10.85 -12.75
CA HIS A 23 -2.53 10.71 -14.20
C HIS A 23 -1.13 10.32 -14.68
N PHE A 24 -1.07 9.51 -15.73
CA PHE A 24 0.18 9.09 -16.34
C PHE A 24 0.05 9.10 -17.86
N ASN A 25 1.18 9.09 -18.55
CA ASN A 25 1.24 8.97 -20.00
C ASN A 25 2.01 7.71 -20.37
N VAL A 26 1.58 7.03 -21.43
CA VAL A 26 2.35 5.93 -22.02
C VAL A 26 3.10 6.51 -23.23
N VAL A 27 4.42 6.36 -23.23
CA VAL A 27 5.29 6.94 -24.27
C VAL A 27 5.97 5.82 -25.04
N TRP A 28 5.78 5.81 -26.35
CA TRP A 28 6.48 4.95 -27.30
C TRP A 28 7.54 5.76 -28.06
N ASP A 29 8.66 5.12 -28.37
CA ASP A 29 9.84 5.72 -29.04
C ASP A 29 10.24 7.10 -28.48
N ARG A 30 10.15 7.26 -27.14
CA ARG A 30 10.50 8.46 -26.34
C ARG A 30 9.67 9.73 -26.59
N GLU A 31 8.95 9.85 -27.70
CA GLU A 31 8.21 11.08 -28.04
C GLU A 31 6.74 10.87 -28.39
N PHE A 32 6.30 9.63 -28.68
CA PHE A 32 4.91 9.37 -29.05
C PHE A 32 4.07 9.02 -27.82
N PHE A 33 3.19 9.95 -27.45
CA PHE A 33 2.20 9.74 -26.40
C PHE A 33 1.06 8.89 -26.94
N ILE A 34 0.81 7.75 -26.32
CA ILE A 34 -0.31 6.88 -26.67
C ILE A 34 -1.57 7.42 -25.98
N ASP A 35 -2.62 7.64 -26.77
CA ASP A 35 -3.93 8.05 -26.26
C ASP A 35 -4.48 7.02 -25.28
N LYS A 36 -4.98 7.51 -24.14
CA LYS A 36 -5.69 6.69 -23.17
C LYS A 36 -7.00 7.37 -22.76
N PRO A 37 -8.05 6.59 -22.45
CA PRO A 37 -9.25 7.11 -21.84
C PRO A 37 -8.96 7.91 -20.54
N ALA A 38 -9.78 8.92 -20.26
CA ALA A 38 -9.57 9.84 -19.13
C ALA A 38 -9.75 9.18 -17.74
N ASP A 39 -10.50 8.08 -17.70
CA ASP A 39 -10.78 7.27 -16.51
C ASP A 39 -9.65 6.29 -16.16
N VAL A 40 -8.73 6.01 -17.09
CA VAL A 40 -7.54 5.19 -16.80
C VAL A 40 -6.55 5.98 -15.94
N LYS A 41 -6.44 5.63 -14.66
CA LYS A 41 -5.56 6.29 -13.67
C LYS A 41 -4.77 5.26 -12.88
N VAL A 42 -3.72 5.71 -12.19
CA VAL A 42 -2.94 4.89 -11.26
C VAL A 42 -3.20 5.36 -9.83
N VAL A 43 -3.28 4.41 -8.89
CA VAL A 43 -3.35 4.70 -7.46
C VAL A 43 -1.99 4.39 -6.83
N LEU A 44 -1.34 5.43 -6.31
CA LEU A 44 -0.16 5.32 -5.46
C LEU A 44 -0.62 5.16 -4.01
N TYR A 45 0.01 4.25 -3.27
CA TYR A 45 -0.31 4.05 -1.85
C TYR A 45 0.94 3.61 -1.08
N LYS A 46 0.90 3.85 0.23
CA LYS A 46 1.83 3.31 1.21
C LYS A 46 1.01 2.63 2.29
N CYS A 47 1.27 1.36 2.56
CA CYS A 47 0.56 0.64 3.61
C CYS A 47 0.55 1.34 4.98
N PRO A 48 1.65 1.95 5.47
CA PRO A 48 1.61 2.63 6.76
C PRO A 48 0.90 3.98 6.76
N ALA A 49 0.70 4.62 5.59
CA ALA A 49 0.10 5.96 5.53
C ALA A 49 -1.36 5.92 5.99
N GLN A 50 -1.70 6.75 6.98
CA GLN A 50 -3.01 6.83 7.66
C GLN A 50 -3.49 5.50 8.31
N ARG A 51 -2.58 4.57 8.60
CA ARG A 51 -2.90 3.22 9.08
C ARG A 51 -1.94 2.81 10.20
N GLU A 52 -1.88 3.64 11.22
CA GLU A 52 -0.94 3.50 12.35
C GLU A 52 -1.32 2.32 13.25
N THR A 53 -2.61 1.95 13.28
CA THR A 53 -3.10 0.84 14.10
C THR A 53 -3.47 -0.38 13.26
N CYS A 54 -3.42 -1.56 13.89
CA CYS A 54 -3.91 -2.82 13.31
C CYS A 54 -5.35 -2.68 12.78
N GLY A 55 -6.22 -1.99 13.53
CA GLY A 55 -7.63 -1.84 13.14
C GLY A 55 -7.80 -1.00 11.87
N GLU A 56 -7.02 0.07 11.72
CA GLU A 56 -7.02 0.89 10.51
C GLU A 56 -6.40 0.15 9.33
N CYS A 57 -5.28 -0.53 9.56
CA CYS A 57 -4.60 -1.34 8.54
C CYS A 57 -5.50 -2.43 7.96
N LEU A 58 -6.21 -3.17 8.81
CA LEU A 58 -7.08 -4.26 8.39
C LEU A 58 -8.45 -3.81 7.85
N ARG A 59 -8.82 -2.54 8.06
CA ARG A 59 -10.00 -1.92 7.43
C ARG A 59 -9.71 -1.37 6.03
N ALA A 60 -8.44 -1.25 5.66
CA ALA A 60 -8.04 -0.75 4.35
C ALA A 60 -8.62 -1.59 3.20
N ASP A 61 -8.70 -0.99 2.02
CA ASP A 61 -9.16 -1.69 0.82
C ASP A 61 -8.30 -2.95 0.56
N PRO A 62 -8.91 -4.15 0.48
CA PRO A 62 -8.17 -5.39 0.24
C PRO A 62 -7.33 -5.40 -1.05
N ARG A 63 -7.68 -4.57 -2.05
CA ARG A 63 -6.93 -4.43 -3.31
C ARG A 63 -5.53 -3.88 -3.10
N LEU A 64 -5.30 -3.13 -2.02
CA LEU A 64 -3.97 -2.61 -1.65
C LEU A 64 -3.06 -3.71 -1.10
N ARG A 65 -3.62 -4.86 -0.70
CA ARG A 65 -2.89 -6.02 -0.15
C ARG A 65 -1.98 -5.68 1.04
N CYS A 66 -2.36 -4.65 1.79
CA CYS A 66 -1.72 -4.31 3.05
C CYS A 66 -2.17 -5.26 4.16
N GLY A 67 -1.29 -5.51 5.12
CA GLY A 67 -1.58 -6.27 6.31
C GLY A 67 -0.75 -5.80 7.50
N TRP A 68 -1.18 -6.19 8.69
CA TRP A 68 -0.54 -5.79 9.93
C TRP A 68 0.60 -6.73 10.28
N CYS A 69 1.83 -6.21 10.34
CA CYS A 69 2.99 -6.94 10.82
C CYS A 69 3.07 -6.83 12.35
N SER A 70 2.74 -7.91 13.04
CA SER A 70 2.57 -7.91 14.50
C SER A 70 3.87 -7.67 15.28
N GLN A 71 5.02 -8.02 14.71
CA GLN A 71 6.33 -7.86 15.34
C GLN A 71 6.83 -6.42 15.19
N GLU A 72 6.73 -5.86 13.99
CA GLU A 72 7.10 -4.48 13.66
C GLU A 72 6.10 -3.45 14.17
N GLN A 73 4.88 -3.90 14.51
CA GLN A 73 3.75 -3.04 14.89
C GLN A 73 3.45 -1.99 13.83
N GLU A 74 3.45 -2.40 12.56
CA GLU A 74 3.28 -1.51 11.42
C GLU A 74 2.47 -2.18 10.30
N CYS A 75 1.72 -1.38 9.55
CA CYS A 75 1.01 -1.83 8.36
C CYS A 75 1.98 -1.93 7.16
N ARG A 76 2.16 -3.14 6.61
CA ARG A 76 3.10 -3.42 5.52
C ARG A 76 2.56 -4.44 4.52
N LEU A 77 3.20 -4.51 3.35
CA LEU A 77 3.01 -5.62 2.42
C LEU A 77 3.62 -6.90 3.00
N PHE A 78 3.06 -8.06 2.63
CA PHE A 78 3.59 -9.38 3.01
C PHE A 78 5.11 -9.49 2.80
N GLN A 79 5.58 -9.11 1.60
CA GLN A 79 7.00 -9.17 1.21
C GLN A 79 7.93 -8.19 1.98
N HIS A 80 7.38 -7.19 2.68
CA HIS A 80 8.14 -6.22 3.47
C HIS A 80 8.04 -6.49 4.99
N CYS A 81 7.38 -7.58 5.38
CA CYS A 81 7.34 -8.09 6.75
C CYS A 81 8.55 -9.01 6.98
N SER A 82 9.20 -8.98 8.14
CA SER A 82 10.41 -9.78 8.38
C SER A 82 10.12 -11.28 8.50
N SER A 83 8.92 -11.67 8.95
CA SER A 83 8.48 -13.06 9.07
C SER A 83 6.99 -13.18 8.75
N PRO A 84 6.62 -13.07 7.47
CA PRO A 84 5.24 -12.86 7.09
C PRO A 84 4.34 -14.08 7.34
N ASP A 85 4.88 -15.30 7.23
CA ASP A 85 4.11 -16.54 7.44
C ASP A 85 3.56 -16.67 8.86
N SER A 86 4.25 -16.10 9.85
CA SER A 86 3.86 -16.18 11.27
C SER A 86 3.26 -14.88 11.80
N ASN A 87 3.70 -13.72 11.30
CA ASN A 87 3.43 -12.43 11.95
C ASN A 87 2.59 -11.46 11.11
N TRP A 88 2.24 -11.79 9.85
CA TRP A 88 1.46 -10.91 8.98
C TRP A 88 -0.04 -11.25 9.01
N LEU A 89 -0.84 -10.29 9.46
CA LEU A 89 -2.30 -10.40 9.52
C LEU A 89 -2.90 -9.66 8.32
N HIS A 90 -3.87 -10.26 7.63
CA HIS A 90 -4.49 -9.67 6.43
C HIS A 90 -6.01 -9.69 6.55
N PRO A 91 -6.76 -8.74 5.95
CA PRO A 91 -8.21 -8.59 6.16
C PRO A 91 -9.06 -9.86 5.98
N GLY A 92 -8.59 -10.82 5.16
CA GLY A 92 -9.28 -12.08 4.87
C GLY A 92 -8.97 -13.26 5.82
N ALA A 93 -8.02 -13.11 6.76
CA ALA A 93 -7.75 -14.17 7.73
C ALA A 93 -8.95 -14.40 8.66
N ARG A 94 -9.22 -15.65 9.00
CA ARG A 94 -10.29 -16.00 9.95
C ARG A 94 -9.88 -15.63 11.37
N ASN A 95 -10.81 -15.13 12.16
CA ASN A 95 -10.64 -14.83 13.60
C ASN A 95 -9.51 -13.83 13.94
N ILE A 96 -9.25 -12.85 13.07
CA ILE A 96 -8.25 -11.82 13.38
C ILE A 96 -8.73 -10.97 14.54
N ARG A 97 -7.83 -10.72 15.50
CA ARG A 97 -8.06 -9.84 16.62
C ARG A 97 -6.91 -8.85 16.72
N CYS A 98 -7.21 -7.58 16.52
CA CYS A 98 -6.28 -6.51 16.86
C CYS A 98 -6.18 -6.38 18.38
N ARG A 99 -4.95 -6.28 18.89
CA ARG A 99 -4.68 -6.05 20.31
C ARG A 99 -4.72 -4.54 20.60
N HIS A 100 -4.95 -4.19 21.86
CA HIS A 100 -4.98 -2.80 22.36
C HIS A 100 -6.09 -1.94 21.74
N PRO A 101 -7.38 -2.29 21.93
CA PRO A 101 -8.47 -1.39 21.56
C PRO A 101 -8.38 -0.09 22.38
N HIS A 102 -8.62 1.05 21.74
CA HIS A 102 -8.61 2.36 22.37
C HIS A 102 -9.85 3.16 21.96
N ILE A 103 -10.53 3.76 22.94
CA ILE A 103 -11.69 4.63 22.72
C ILE A 103 -11.21 6.07 22.91
N SER A 104 -11.24 6.88 21.84
CA SER A 104 -10.77 8.26 21.89
C SER A 104 -11.75 9.19 22.60
N GLN A 105 -13.06 9.00 22.39
CA GLN A 105 -14.14 9.77 23.03
C GLN A 105 -15.39 8.90 23.19
N VAL A 106 -16.16 9.16 24.24
CA VAL A 106 -17.48 8.55 24.47
C VAL A 106 -18.54 9.63 24.22
N PRO A 107 -19.65 9.32 23.52
CA PRO A 107 -20.71 10.29 23.19
C PRO A 107 -21.38 10.93 24.41
#